data_AF-A0A150IS25-F1
#
_entry.id   AF-A0A150IS25-F1
#
_cell.length_a   1.000
_cell.length_b   1.000
_cell.length_c   1.000
_cell.angle_alpha   90.00
_cell.angle_beta   90.00
_cell.angle_gamma   90.00
#
_symmetry.space_group_name_H-M   'P 1'
#
loop_
_entity.id
_entity.type
_entity.pdbx_description
1 polymer ?
#
loop_
_entity_poly.entity_id
_entity_poly.type
_entity_poly.pdbx_seq_one_letter_code
_entity_poly.pdbx_strand_id
1 'polypeptide(L)'
;MNNKEFKIVIILLMVMTSILFSGYLLRYYQYNQSLEKEKNIEDMLILYDKENAILQDRIKSIDEDMILEDVNIKDLQINILQRTDNVNLLRNQITVYEKLKNYDMTVFITPDNEKIRSFANQIDTENPVTIYKFVRDEIKYVEDYLTFDYRFEYWQFPEETLKLRTGDCEDQAILLCTLLRAKGYSPEDVKVVFGLTSSNTGHAWVELFYEGGWVVFDPTSSANEYIEKTRYYSLINANYKGSFNDVNYEFIQ
;
A
#
# COMPACT_ATOMS: atom_id res chain seq x y z
N MET A 1 29.52 -19.66 114.75
CA MET A 1 28.51 -20.40 113.96
C MET A 1 28.38 -21.80 114.54
N ASN A 2 27.15 -22.22 114.85
CA ASN A 2 26.91 -23.58 115.33
C ASN A 2 27.11 -24.57 114.15
N ASN A 3 27.59 -25.79 114.39
CA ASN A 3 27.97 -26.74 113.33
C ASN A 3 26.81 -27.07 112.35
N LYS A 4 25.56 -26.88 112.79
CA LYS A 4 24.35 -26.95 111.95
C LYS A 4 24.21 -25.78 110.96
N GLU A 5 24.47 -24.55 111.39
CA GLU A 5 24.33 -23.34 110.54
C GLU A 5 25.37 -23.32 109.42
N PHE A 6 26.61 -23.74 109.70
CA PHE A 6 27.67 -23.85 108.70
C PHE A 6 27.36 -24.89 107.61
N LYS A 7 26.78 -26.04 107.99
CA LYS A 7 26.30 -27.06 107.03
C LYS A 7 25.15 -26.55 106.17
N ILE A 8 24.21 -25.79 106.73
CA ILE A 8 23.10 -25.17 105.97
C ILE A 8 23.63 -24.18 104.93
N VAL A 9 24.61 -23.34 105.29
CA VAL A 9 25.23 -22.40 104.36
C VAL A 9 25.97 -23.11 103.21
N ILE A 10 26.71 -24.19 103.49
CA ILE A 10 27.37 -25.00 102.45
C ILE A 10 26.34 -25.65 101.51
N ILE A 11 25.24 -26.18 102.05
CA ILE A 11 24.16 -26.76 101.24
C ILE A 11 23.53 -25.69 100.34
N LEU A 12 23.24 -24.50 100.87
CA LEU A 12 22.71 -23.38 100.08
C LEU A 12 23.68 -22.94 98.97
N LEU A 13 24.98 -22.90 99.26
CA LEU A 13 26.03 -22.60 98.28
C LEU A 13 26.10 -23.68 97.19
N MET A 14 26.03 -24.96 97.55
CA MET A 14 25.99 -26.07 96.60
C MET A 14 24.73 -26.05 95.72
N VAL A 15 23.57 -25.71 96.28
CA VAL A 15 22.33 -25.55 95.52
C VAL A 15 22.43 -24.36 94.57
N MET A 16 22.98 -23.22 95.03
CA MET A 16 23.20 -22.05 94.18
C MET A 16 24.17 -22.32 93.03
N THR A 17 25.30 -22.99 93.29
CA THR A 17 26.26 -23.33 92.22
C THR A 17 25.66 -24.33 91.23
N SER A 18 24.84 -25.28 91.69
CA SER A 18 24.14 -26.23 90.82
C SER A 18 23.10 -25.54 89.92
N ILE A 19 22.33 -24.59 90.47
CA ILE A 19 21.38 -23.76 89.70
C ILE A 19 22.13 -22.93 88.64
N LEU A 20 23.20 -22.25 89.03
CA LEU A 20 24.02 -21.45 88.10
C LEU A 20 24.63 -22.31 86.98
N PHE A 21 25.15 -23.49 87.33
CA PHE A 21 25.69 -24.44 86.35
C PHE A 21 24.62 -24.98 85.40
N SER A 22 23.43 -25.30 85.91
CA SER A 22 22.29 -25.74 85.09
C SER A 22 21.80 -24.63 84.14
N GLY A 23 21.74 -23.38 84.61
CA GLY A 23 21.39 -22.22 83.78
C GLY A 23 22.44 -21.93 82.71
N TYR A 24 23.72 -22.11 83.03
CA TYR A 24 24.81 -22.04 82.07
C TYR A 24 24.69 -23.12 80.98
N LEU A 25 24.46 -24.39 81.36
CA LEU A 25 24.25 -25.50 80.43
C LEU A 25 23.05 -25.26 79.50
N LEU A 26 21.93 -24.76 80.05
CA LEU A 26 20.74 -24.45 79.27
C LEU A 26 21.00 -23.34 78.25
N ARG A 27 21.66 -22.24 78.67
CA ARG A 27 22.06 -21.15 77.77
C ARG A 27 23.06 -21.62 76.72
N TYR A 28 24.03 -22.44 77.09
CA TYR A 28 25.02 -23.02 76.16
C TYR A 28 24.35 -23.88 75.09
N TYR A 29 23.37 -24.72 75.49
CA TYR A 29 22.59 -25.51 74.55
C TYR A 29 21.73 -24.65 73.62
N GLN A 30 21.01 -23.66 74.16
CA GLN A 30 20.21 -22.72 73.36
C GLN A 30 21.08 -21.93 72.37
N TYR A 31 22.26 -21.48 72.80
CA TYR A 31 23.22 -20.76 71.97
C TYR A 31 23.75 -21.61 70.80
N ASN A 32 24.12 -22.86 71.06
CA ASN A 32 24.54 -23.77 69.99
C ASN A 32 23.41 -24.06 69.00
N GLN A 33 22.17 -24.21 69.48
CA GLN A 33 21.01 -24.37 68.59
C GLN A 33 20.73 -23.11 67.75
N SER A 34 20.92 -21.91 68.31
CA SER A 34 20.79 -20.68 67.52
C SER A 34 21.88 -20.54 66.46
N LEU A 35 23.13 -20.92 66.78
CA LEU A 35 24.24 -20.97 65.82
C LEU A 35 23.95 -21.94 64.66
N GLU A 36 23.41 -23.12 64.96
CA GLU A 36 23.04 -24.10 63.93
C GLU A 36 21.92 -23.57 63.02
N LYS A 37 20.92 -22.88 63.59
CA LYS A 37 19.87 -22.21 62.80
C LYS A 37 20.43 -21.10 61.94
N GLU A 38 21.32 -20.27 62.46
CA GLU A 38 21.97 -19.18 61.73
C GLU A 38 22.74 -19.73 60.52
N LYS A 39 23.54 -20.79 60.72
CA LYS A 39 24.25 -21.47 59.63
C LYS A 39 23.30 -22.03 58.57
N ASN A 40 22.21 -22.68 58.98
CA ASN A 40 21.21 -23.20 58.03
C ASN A 40 20.55 -22.08 57.21
N ILE A 41 20.30 -20.92 57.82
CA ILE A 41 19.76 -19.74 57.13
C ILE A 41 20.80 -19.18 56.15
N GLU A 42 22.06 -19.10 56.54
CA GLU A 42 23.16 -18.66 55.68
C GLU A 42 23.33 -19.58 54.46
N ASP A 43 23.29 -20.90 54.66
CA ASP A 43 23.34 -21.88 53.57
C ASP A 43 22.14 -21.74 52.62
N MET A 44 20.92 -21.46 53.14
CA MET A 44 19.75 -21.18 52.30
C MET A 44 19.86 -19.86 51.52
N LEU A 45 20.41 -18.81 52.13
CA LEU A 45 20.66 -17.53 51.45
C LEU A 45 21.62 -17.71 50.27
N ILE A 46 22.71 -18.46 50.48
CA ILE A 46 23.67 -18.77 49.41
C ILE A 46 23.01 -19.54 48.26
N LEU A 47 22.10 -20.48 48.58
CA LEU A 47 21.36 -21.22 47.56
C LEU A 47 20.41 -20.30 46.78
N TYR A 48 19.66 -19.45 47.49
CA TYR A 48 18.74 -18.49 46.89
C TYR A 48 19.45 -17.49 45.97
N ASP A 49 20.61 -16.98 46.38
CA ASP A 49 21.42 -16.07 45.56
C ASP A 49 21.92 -16.74 44.28
N LYS A 50 22.29 -18.02 44.35
CA LYS A 50 22.66 -18.80 43.16
C LYS A 50 21.47 -19.00 42.21
N GLU A 51 20.30 -19.36 42.74
CA GLU A 51 19.08 -19.51 41.93
C GLU A 51 18.70 -18.19 41.25
N ASN A 52 18.76 -17.08 41.99
CA ASN A 52 18.50 -15.76 41.44
C ASN A 52 19.48 -15.40 40.31
N ALA A 53 20.78 -15.67 40.48
CA ALA A 53 21.77 -15.42 39.43
C ALA A 53 21.42 -16.21 38.14
N ILE A 54 21.07 -17.50 38.28
CA ILE A 54 20.65 -18.34 37.15
C ILE A 54 19.39 -17.80 36.48
N LEU A 55 18.42 -17.34 37.27
CA LEU A 55 17.18 -16.75 36.75
C LEU A 55 17.44 -15.44 36.00
N GLN A 56 18.33 -14.58 36.51
CA GLN A 56 18.73 -13.35 35.84
C GLN A 56 19.40 -13.63 34.48
N ASP A 57 20.30 -14.62 34.43
CA ASP A 57 20.93 -15.03 33.17
C ASP A 57 19.91 -15.57 32.15
N ARG A 58 18.91 -16.33 32.61
CA ARG A 58 17.81 -16.80 31.74
C ARG A 58 16.93 -15.67 31.23
N ILE A 59 16.58 -14.71 32.08
CA ILE A 59 15.81 -13.53 31.68
C ILE A 59 16.56 -12.78 30.58
N LYS A 60 17.87 -12.55 30.79
CA LYS A 60 18.71 -11.88 29.79
C LYS A 60 18.74 -12.62 28.44
N SER A 61 18.89 -13.94 28.46
CA SER A 61 18.83 -14.74 27.22
C SER A 61 17.50 -14.61 26.50
N ILE A 62 16.39 -14.63 27.25
CA ILE A 62 15.04 -14.48 26.68
C ILE A 62 14.85 -13.08 26.11
N ASP A 63 15.35 -12.04 26.78
CA ASP A 63 15.29 -10.66 26.28
C ASP A 63 16.06 -10.51 24.96
N GLU A 64 17.23 -11.15 24.84
CA GLU A 64 18.02 -11.17 23.59
C GLU A 64 17.26 -11.89 22.46
N ASP A 65 16.62 -13.02 22.75
CA ASP A 65 15.79 -13.76 21.79
C ASP A 65 14.55 -12.95 21.36
N MET A 66 13.87 -12.27 22.30
CA MET A 66 12.73 -11.40 22.00
C MET A 66 13.11 -10.25 21.08
N ILE A 67 14.27 -9.63 21.29
CA ILE A 67 14.78 -8.57 20.40
C ILE A 67 14.99 -9.11 18.99
N LEU A 68 15.54 -10.32 18.86
CA LEU A 68 15.74 -10.97 17.56
C LEU A 68 14.41 -11.30 16.87
N GLU A 69 13.44 -11.81 17.61
CA GLU A 69 12.08 -12.07 17.10
C GLU A 69 11.39 -10.78 16.63
N ASP A 70 11.54 -9.67 17.37
CA ASP A 70 10.99 -8.36 16.99
C ASP A 70 11.56 -7.86 15.66
N VAL A 71 12.86 -8.07 15.41
CA VAL A 71 13.48 -7.76 14.13
C VAL A 71 12.92 -8.65 13.02
N ASN A 72 12.82 -9.96 13.24
CA ASN A 72 12.25 -10.89 12.27
C ASN A 72 10.79 -10.57 11.93
N ILE A 73 9.99 -10.17 12.93
CA ILE A 73 8.59 -9.76 12.74
C ILE A 73 8.52 -8.52 11.85
N LYS A 74 9.37 -7.51 12.08
CA LYS A 74 9.43 -6.30 11.24
C LYS A 74 9.78 -6.64 9.79
N ASP A 75 10.77 -7.52 9.58
CA ASP A 75 11.15 -7.96 8.23
C ASP A 75 10.01 -8.73 7.54
N LEU A 76 9.30 -9.59 8.27
CA LEU A 76 8.12 -10.27 7.75
C LEU A 76 7.00 -9.29 7.38
N GLN A 77 6.77 -8.24 8.17
CA GLN A 77 5.79 -7.20 7.87
C GLN A 77 6.12 -6.46 6.57
N ILE A 78 7.40 -6.10 6.37
CA ILE A 78 7.86 -5.46 5.12
C ILE A 78 7.62 -6.38 3.91
N ASN A 79 7.96 -7.67 4.04
CA ASN A 79 7.76 -8.66 2.97
C ASN A 79 6.26 -8.87 2.66
N ILE A 80 5.40 -8.87 3.67
CA ILE A 80 3.94 -8.97 3.48
C ILE A 80 3.44 -7.75 2.72
N LEU A 81 3.85 -6.54 3.09
CA LEU A 81 3.45 -5.30 2.41
C LEU A 81 3.81 -5.34 0.92
N GLN A 82 5.07 -5.67 0.60
CA GLN A 82 5.52 -5.79 -0.79
C GLN A 82 4.74 -6.84 -1.58
N ARG A 83 4.42 -7.98 -0.97
CA ARG A 83 3.61 -9.04 -1.61
C ARG A 83 2.17 -8.57 -1.84
N THR A 84 1.59 -7.84 -0.90
CA THR A 84 0.26 -7.26 -1.05
C THR A 84 0.20 -6.30 -2.23
N ASP A 85 1.21 -5.43 -2.38
CA ASP A 85 1.30 -4.50 -3.51
C ASP A 85 1.40 -5.25 -4.85
N ASN A 86 2.25 -6.27 -4.92
CA ASN A 86 2.39 -7.11 -6.12
C ASN A 86 1.09 -7.84 -6.49
N VAL A 87 0.37 -8.37 -5.49
CA VAL A 87 -0.92 -9.02 -5.73
C VAL A 87 -1.97 -8.02 -6.23
N ASN A 88 -1.97 -6.80 -5.71
CA ASN A 88 -2.89 -5.75 -6.19
C ASN A 88 -2.56 -5.33 -7.63
N LEU A 89 -1.28 -5.20 -7.98
CA LEU A 89 -0.86 -4.93 -9.36
C LEU A 89 -1.33 -6.04 -10.32
N LEU A 90 -1.13 -7.31 -9.95
CA LEU A 90 -1.57 -8.46 -10.74
C LEU A 90 -3.10 -8.49 -10.90
N ARG A 91 -3.85 -8.19 -9.85
CA ARG A 91 -5.33 -8.09 -9.93
C ARG A 91 -5.76 -7.03 -10.92
N ASN A 92 -5.15 -5.84 -10.90
CA ASN A 92 -5.46 -4.78 -11.85
C ASN A 92 -5.16 -5.22 -13.30
N GLN A 93 -4.04 -5.90 -13.53
CA GLN A 93 -3.71 -6.45 -14.85
C GLN A 93 -4.73 -7.49 -15.32
N ILE A 94 -5.18 -8.39 -14.43
CA ILE A 94 -6.22 -9.37 -14.73
C ILE A 94 -7.53 -8.67 -15.11
N THR A 95 -7.95 -7.65 -14.35
CA THR A 95 -9.17 -6.89 -14.66
C THR A 95 -9.10 -6.21 -16.03
N VAL A 96 -7.96 -5.60 -16.38
CA VAL A 96 -7.75 -5.02 -17.72
C VAL A 96 -7.84 -6.09 -18.80
N TYR A 97 -7.20 -7.24 -18.59
CA TYR A 97 -7.25 -8.35 -19.55
C TYR A 97 -8.67 -8.92 -19.73
N GLU A 98 -9.44 -9.06 -18.65
CA GLU A 98 -10.84 -9.52 -18.72
C GLU A 98 -11.73 -8.56 -19.50
N LYS A 99 -11.55 -7.25 -19.31
CA LYS A 99 -12.24 -6.21 -20.09
C LYS A 99 -11.89 -6.30 -21.58
N LEU A 100 -10.60 -6.34 -21.92
CA LEU A 100 -10.15 -6.49 -23.31
C LEU A 100 -10.69 -7.75 -23.98
N LYS A 101 -10.72 -8.89 -23.25
CA LYS A 101 -11.29 -10.14 -23.74
C LYS A 101 -12.78 -10.02 -24.08
N ASN A 102 -13.49 -9.15 -23.37
CA ASN A 102 -14.91 -8.86 -23.61
C ASN A 102 -15.11 -7.65 -24.56
N TYR A 103 -14.06 -7.21 -25.25
CA TYR A 103 -14.07 -6.04 -26.15
C TYR A 103 -14.50 -4.74 -25.49
N ASP A 104 -14.31 -4.61 -24.17
CA ASP A 104 -14.61 -3.40 -23.41
C ASP A 104 -13.45 -2.40 -23.57
N MET A 105 -13.66 -1.40 -24.43
CA MET A 105 -12.68 -0.37 -24.75
C MET A 105 -12.50 0.68 -23.65
N THR A 106 -13.29 0.63 -22.56
CA THR A 106 -13.13 1.58 -21.44
C THR A 106 -11.74 1.56 -20.81
N VAL A 107 -11.01 0.46 -20.97
CA VAL A 107 -9.64 0.29 -20.48
C VAL A 107 -8.66 1.32 -21.04
N PHE A 108 -8.91 1.85 -22.23
CA PHE A 108 -7.98 2.76 -22.91
C PHE A 108 -8.10 4.20 -22.40
N ILE A 109 -9.17 4.56 -21.68
CA ILE A 109 -9.36 5.90 -21.14
C ILE A 109 -8.89 5.90 -19.69
N THR A 110 -7.69 6.43 -19.46
CA THR A 110 -6.97 6.33 -18.18
C THR A 110 -6.73 7.70 -17.53
N PRO A 111 -7.78 8.48 -17.20
CA PRO A 111 -7.62 9.85 -16.69
C PRO A 111 -6.87 9.90 -15.36
N ASP A 112 -6.90 8.81 -14.59
CA ASP A 112 -6.21 8.66 -13.31
C ASP A 112 -4.76 8.15 -13.42
N ASN A 113 -4.25 7.94 -14.63
CA ASN A 113 -2.84 7.61 -14.82
C ASN A 113 -1.97 8.79 -14.34
N GLU A 114 -0.97 8.53 -13.51
CA GLU A 114 -0.14 9.58 -12.89
C GLU A 114 0.56 10.47 -13.93
N LYS A 115 1.05 9.89 -15.04
CA LYS A 115 1.70 10.65 -16.11
C LYS A 115 0.71 11.55 -16.82
N ILE A 116 -0.49 11.05 -17.06
CA ILE A 116 -1.57 11.81 -17.69
C ILE A 116 -2.04 12.94 -16.79
N ARG A 117 -2.33 12.68 -15.51
CA ARG A 117 -2.71 13.75 -14.56
C ARG A 117 -1.62 14.80 -14.43
N SER A 118 -0.37 14.39 -14.32
CA SER A 118 0.77 15.31 -14.24
C SER A 118 0.85 16.20 -15.49
N PHE A 119 0.69 15.61 -16.67
CA PHE A 119 0.69 16.36 -17.92
C PHE A 119 -0.54 17.26 -18.08
N ALA A 120 -1.73 16.77 -17.77
CA ALA A 120 -2.97 17.56 -17.80
C ALA A 120 -2.88 18.78 -16.87
N ASN A 121 -2.27 18.64 -15.69
CA ASN A 121 -2.02 19.75 -14.77
C ASN A 121 -1.01 20.79 -15.30
N GLN A 122 -0.12 20.42 -16.24
CA GLN A 122 0.80 21.35 -16.89
C GLN A 122 0.13 22.19 -17.99
N ILE A 123 -1.00 21.71 -18.53
CA ILE A 123 -1.81 22.47 -19.48
C ILE A 123 -2.58 23.53 -18.68
N ASP A 124 -2.13 24.78 -18.72
CA ASP A 124 -2.72 25.91 -17.96
C ASP A 124 -4.02 26.45 -18.61
N THR A 125 -4.96 25.55 -18.87
CA THR A 125 -6.30 25.88 -19.35
C THR A 125 -7.24 24.70 -19.20
N GLU A 126 -8.51 25.01 -18.97
CA GLU A 126 -9.62 24.05 -19.02
C GLU A 126 -10.36 24.11 -20.36
N ASN A 127 -9.96 24.99 -21.27
CA ASN A 127 -10.60 25.16 -22.58
C ASN A 127 -10.35 23.91 -23.46
N PRO A 128 -11.42 23.23 -23.93
CA PRO A 128 -11.27 21.98 -24.66
C PRO A 128 -10.64 22.19 -26.04
N VAL A 129 -10.79 23.38 -26.64
CA VAL A 129 -10.17 23.73 -27.92
C VAL A 129 -8.66 23.81 -27.81
N THR A 130 -8.12 24.29 -26.69
CA THR A 130 -6.67 24.34 -26.50
C THR A 130 -6.08 22.95 -26.29
N ILE A 131 -6.76 22.10 -25.51
CA ILE A 131 -6.35 20.71 -25.30
C ILE A 131 -6.41 19.93 -26.61
N TYR A 132 -7.48 20.13 -27.38
CA TYR A 132 -7.65 19.60 -28.73
C TYR A 132 -6.48 20.00 -29.66
N LYS A 133 -6.16 21.29 -29.74
CA LYS A 133 -5.07 21.80 -30.58
C LYS A 133 -3.74 21.18 -30.21
N PHE A 134 -3.46 21.01 -28.91
CA PHE A 134 -2.28 20.30 -28.48
C PHE A 134 -2.21 18.89 -29.07
N VAL A 135 -3.28 18.09 -28.97
CA VAL A 135 -3.25 16.72 -29.51
C VAL A 135 -3.08 16.74 -31.03
N ARG A 136 -3.84 17.59 -31.73
CA ARG A 136 -3.78 17.73 -33.19
C ARG A 136 -2.40 18.17 -33.71
N ASP A 137 -1.76 19.11 -33.00
CA ASP A 137 -0.53 19.76 -33.47
C ASP A 137 0.74 19.03 -33.01
N GLU A 138 0.71 18.42 -31.82
CA GLU A 138 1.89 17.81 -31.17
C GLU A 138 1.94 16.28 -31.30
N ILE A 139 0.86 15.63 -31.76
CA ILE A 139 0.83 14.19 -32.04
C ILE A 139 0.82 13.98 -33.55
N LYS A 140 1.89 13.37 -34.06
CA LYS A 140 2.01 13.09 -35.48
C LYS A 140 1.20 11.85 -35.86
N TYR A 141 0.35 11.98 -36.87
CA TYR A 141 -0.37 10.84 -37.44
C TYR A 141 0.60 9.82 -38.05
N VAL A 142 0.56 8.58 -37.56
CA VAL A 142 1.32 7.43 -38.10
C VAL A 142 0.49 6.17 -37.94
N GLU A 143 0.25 5.46 -39.05
CA GLU A 143 -0.49 4.18 -39.04
C GLU A 143 0.29 3.06 -38.35
N ASP A 144 -0.42 2.19 -37.65
CA ASP A 144 0.14 1.11 -36.83
C ASP A 144 1.06 0.13 -37.57
N TYR A 145 0.73 -0.18 -38.82
CA TYR A 145 1.54 -1.09 -39.64
C TYR A 145 2.99 -0.60 -39.78
N LEU A 146 3.21 0.72 -39.68
CA LEU A 146 4.53 1.35 -39.80
C LEU A 146 5.30 1.41 -38.48
N THR A 147 4.63 1.26 -37.34
CA THR A 147 5.19 1.49 -35.99
C THR A 147 5.33 0.20 -35.18
N PHE A 148 4.45 -0.77 -35.33
CA PHE A 148 4.37 -1.96 -34.45
C PHE A 148 4.56 -3.30 -35.16
N ASP A 149 5.74 -3.52 -35.76
CA ASP A 149 6.16 -4.82 -36.33
C ASP A 149 5.08 -5.47 -37.23
N TYR A 150 4.46 -4.65 -38.10
CA TYR A 150 3.43 -5.08 -39.06
C TYR A 150 2.11 -5.58 -38.45
N ARG A 151 1.80 -5.18 -37.21
CA ARG A 151 0.44 -5.34 -36.68
C ARG A 151 -0.54 -4.51 -37.49
N PHE A 152 -1.68 -5.11 -37.80
CA PHE A 152 -2.73 -4.44 -38.56
C PHE A 152 -3.49 -3.39 -37.75
N GLU A 153 -3.44 -3.48 -36.42
CA GLU A 153 -4.09 -2.57 -35.47
C GLU A 153 -3.44 -2.78 -34.07
N TYR A 154 -3.05 -1.70 -33.40
CA TYR A 154 -2.50 -1.62 -32.05
C TYR A 154 -2.93 -0.30 -31.40
N TRP A 155 -3.94 -0.37 -30.54
CA TRP A 155 -4.38 0.80 -29.80
C TRP A 155 -3.39 1.14 -28.69
N GLN A 156 -2.83 2.34 -28.74
CA GLN A 156 -1.93 2.87 -27.73
C GLN A 156 -2.70 3.35 -26.51
N PHE A 157 -2.12 3.13 -25.32
CA PHE A 157 -2.57 3.83 -24.14
C PHE A 157 -2.20 5.33 -24.22
N PRO A 158 -2.97 6.23 -23.58
CA PRO A 158 -2.71 7.67 -23.62
C PRO A 158 -1.26 8.06 -23.26
N GLU A 159 -0.65 7.40 -22.28
CA GLU A 159 0.74 7.66 -21.89
C GLU A 159 1.76 7.22 -22.93
N GLU A 160 1.42 6.25 -23.78
CA GLU A 160 2.24 5.80 -24.90
C GLU A 160 2.19 6.83 -26.02
N THR A 161 0.99 7.26 -26.43
CA THR A 161 0.80 8.32 -27.44
C THR A 161 1.49 9.61 -27.00
N LEU A 162 1.34 10.01 -25.73
CA LEU A 162 1.99 11.20 -25.18
C LEU A 162 3.53 11.08 -25.13
N LYS A 163 4.06 9.87 -24.93
CA LYS A 163 5.50 9.61 -24.89
C LYS A 163 6.10 9.55 -26.29
N LEU A 164 5.44 8.84 -27.21
CA LEU A 164 5.89 8.61 -28.57
C LEU A 164 5.67 9.83 -29.47
N ARG A 165 4.67 10.66 -29.14
CA ARG A 165 4.20 11.79 -29.96
C ARG A 165 3.75 11.35 -31.35
N THR A 166 3.25 10.11 -31.43
CA THR A 166 2.73 9.49 -32.65
C THR A 166 1.54 8.62 -32.32
N GLY A 167 0.62 8.48 -33.26
CA GLY A 167 -0.53 7.58 -33.20
C GLY A 167 -1.49 7.93 -34.32
N ASP A 168 -2.35 7.00 -34.71
CA ASP A 168 -3.38 7.21 -35.72
C ASP A 168 -4.70 7.71 -35.09
N CYS A 169 -5.85 7.34 -35.65
CA CYS A 169 -7.10 8.04 -35.38
C CYS A 169 -7.63 7.77 -33.98
N GLU A 170 -7.62 6.51 -33.56
CA GLU A 170 -8.06 6.09 -32.24
C GLU A 170 -7.08 6.53 -31.16
N ASP A 171 -5.77 6.45 -31.40
CA ASP A 171 -4.74 6.83 -30.43
C ASP A 171 -4.89 8.29 -30.01
N GLN A 172 -5.07 9.16 -31.01
CA GLN A 172 -5.25 10.59 -30.79
C GLN A 172 -6.61 10.88 -30.13
N ALA A 173 -7.68 10.19 -30.53
CA ALA A 173 -8.99 10.36 -29.92
C ALA A 173 -9.00 9.88 -28.44
N ILE A 174 -8.36 8.75 -28.15
CA ILE A 174 -8.15 8.17 -26.83
C ILE A 174 -7.37 9.14 -25.94
N LEU A 175 -6.24 9.68 -26.43
CA LEU A 175 -5.47 10.67 -25.69
C LEU A 175 -6.29 11.94 -25.40
N LEU A 176 -6.98 12.48 -26.41
CA LEU A 176 -7.79 13.69 -26.25
C LEU A 176 -8.92 13.50 -25.22
N CYS A 177 -9.69 12.43 -25.36
CA CYS A 177 -10.76 12.10 -24.42
C CYS A 177 -10.20 11.93 -23.00
N THR A 178 -9.06 11.24 -22.86
CA THR A 178 -8.41 11.04 -21.56
C THR A 178 -7.96 12.35 -20.92
N LEU A 179 -7.38 13.27 -21.71
CA LEU A 179 -6.97 14.59 -21.21
C LEU A 179 -8.18 15.42 -20.76
N LEU A 180 -9.27 15.42 -21.53
CA LEU A 180 -10.52 16.09 -21.13
C LEU A 180 -11.08 15.47 -19.84
N ARG A 181 -11.12 14.15 -19.72
CA ARG A 181 -11.53 13.47 -18.48
C ARG A 181 -10.64 13.83 -17.30
N ALA A 182 -9.31 13.86 -17.48
CA ALA A 182 -8.35 14.26 -16.45
C ALA A 182 -8.49 15.75 -16.03
N LYS A 183 -9.00 16.59 -16.94
CA LYS A 183 -9.36 17.99 -16.69
C LYS A 183 -10.74 18.18 -16.02
N GLY A 184 -11.47 17.09 -15.78
CA GLY A 184 -12.71 17.11 -15.00
C GLY A 184 -13.99 17.21 -15.84
N TYR A 185 -13.91 17.08 -17.16
CA TYR A 185 -15.10 16.95 -18.01
C TYR A 185 -15.85 15.66 -17.66
N SER A 186 -17.17 15.72 -17.44
CA SER A 186 -17.98 14.57 -17.01
C SER A 186 -17.91 13.39 -17.99
N PRO A 187 -17.95 12.13 -17.52
CA PRO A 187 -18.08 10.96 -18.42
C PRO A 187 -19.45 10.92 -19.13
N GLU A 188 -20.41 11.77 -18.76
CA GLU A 188 -21.65 11.92 -19.54
C GLU A 188 -21.49 12.88 -20.72
N ASP A 189 -20.48 13.76 -20.67
CA ASP A 189 -20.30 14.84 -21.64
C ASP A 189 -19.21 14.53 -22.66
N VAL A 190 -18.27 13.62 -22.39
CA VAL A 190 -17.15 13.33 -23.30
C VAL A 190 -17.01 11.84 -23.59
N LYS A 191 -16.76 11.52 -24.86
CA LYS A 191 -16.55 10.15 -25.33
C LYS A 191 -15.74 10.09 -26.61
N VAL A 192 -14.96 9.03 -26.75
CA VAL A 192 -14.43 8.60 -28.04
C VAL A 192 -15.57 7.96 -28.82
N VAL A 193 -15.69 8.30 -30.10
CA VAL A 193 -16.65 7.74 -31.03
C VAL A 193 -15.89 7.10 -32.17
N PHE A 194 -16.36 5.94 -32.63
CA PHE A 194 -15.82 5.28 -33.80
C PHE A 194 -16.94 4.89 -34.77
N GLY A 195 -16.61 4.90 -36.05
CA GLY A 195 -17.55 4.66 -37.12
C GLY A 195 -16.89 4.39 -38.46
N LEU A 196 -17.71 4.35 -39.51
CA LEU A 196 -17.26 4.21 -40.89
C LEU A 196 -17.48 5.53 -41.63
N THR A 197 -16.57 5.87 -42.53
CA THR A 197 -16.70 7.03 -43.43
C THR A 197 -17.10 6.61 -44.84
N SER A 198 -17.26 7.56 -45.76
CA SER A 198 -17.68 7.32 -47.16
C SER A 198 -16.86 6.27 -47.94
N SER A 199 -15.61 6.02 -47.57
CA SER A 199 -14.75 4.99 -48.19
C SER A 199 -14.84 3.62 -47.50
N ASN A 200 -15.78 3.42 -46.57
CA ASN A 200 -15.84 2.27 -45.68
C ASN A 200 -14.56 2.07 -44.86
N THR A 201 -13.87 3.18 -44.59
CA THR A 201 -12.68 3.26 -43.74
C THR A 201 -13.12 3.53 -42.31
N GLY A 202 -12.57 2.78 -41.35
CA GLY A 202 -12.76 3.06 -39.93
C GLY A 202 -12.19 4.42 -39.57
N HIS A 203 -12.87 5.14 -38.68
CA HIS A 203 -12.39 6.42 -38.16
C HIS A 203 -12.84 6.61 -36.72
N ALA A 204 -12.02 7.29 -35.92
CA ALA A 204 -12.31 7.64 -34.55
C ALA A 204 -12.14 9.14 -34.29
N TRP A 205 -13.02 9.70 -33.46
CA TRP A 205 -13.03 11.11 -33.07
C TRP A 205 -13.58 11.28 -31.65
N VAL A 206 -13.55 12.50 -31.11
CA VAL A 206 -14.11 12.80 -29.78
C VAL A 206 -15.39 13.61 -29.92
N GLU A 207 -16.44 13.18 -29.24
CA GLU A 207 -17.64 13.99 -29.01
C GLU A 207 -17.58 14.61 -27.61
N LEU A 208 -17.90 15.89 -27.54
CA LEU A 208 -18.00 16.65 -26.30
C LEU A 208 -19.33 17.42 -26.27
N PHE A 209 -20.05 17.37 -25.15
CA PHE A 209 -21.14 18.29 -24.86
C PHE A 209 -20.55 19.61 -24.36
N TYR A 210 -20.58 20.64 -25.21
CA TYR A 210 -19.92 21.92 -24.97
C TYR A 210 -20.82 23.07 -25.45
N GLU A 211 -20.89 24.14 -24.66
CA GLU A 211 -21.71 25.34 -24.97
C GLU A 211 -23.18 25.04 -25.31
N GLY A 212 -23.75 23.98 -24.71
CA GLY A 212 -25.16 23.61 -24.86
C GLY A 212 -25.47 22.71 -26.05
N GLY A 213 -24.46 22.18 -26.74
CA GLY A 213 -24.63 21.26 -27.87
C GLY A 213 -23.55 20.20 -27.94
N TRP A 214 -23.81 19.16 -28.74
CA TRP A 214 -22.81 18.15 -29.06
C TRP A 214 -21.90 18.64 -30.19
N VAL A 215 -20.61 18.69 -29.90
CA VAL A 215 -19.57 19.09 -30.85
C VAL A 215 -18.56 17.97 -31.02
N VAL A 216 -17.86 17.98 -32.15
CA VAL A 216 -16.84 17.01 -32.51
C VAL A 216 -15.47 17.68 -32.54
N PHE A 217 -14.53 17.03 -31.87
CA PHE A 217 -13.11 17.26 -31.99
C PHE A 217 -12.47 16.06 -32.70
N ASP A 218 -12.00 16.29 -33.93
CA ASP A 218 -11.25 15.29 -34.69
C ASP A 218 -9.78 15.70 -34.73
N PRO A 219 -8.91 15.08 -33.90
CA PRO A 219 -7.50 15.45 -33.80
C PRO A 219 -6.69 15.11 -35.05
N THR A 220 -7.24 14.27 -35.94
CA THR A 220 -6.62 13.93 -37.23
C THR A 220 -6.97 14.91 -38.35
N SER A 221 -7.98 15.77 -38.12
CA SER A 221 -8.43 16.76 -39.08
C SER A 221 -7.59 18.05 -39.03
N SER A 222 -7.70 18.86 -40.07
CA SER A 222 -7.09 20.20 -40.12
C SER A 222 -7.96 21.30 -39.50
N ALA A 223 -9.05 20.94 -38.81
CA ALA A 223 -9.96 21.91 -38.22
C ALA A 223 -9.27 22.70 -37.10
N ASN A 224 -9.47 24.03 -37.07
CA ASN A 224 -8.90 24.91 -36.03
C ASN A 224 -9.75 24.99 -34.75
N GLU A 225 -10.93 24.40 -34.77
CA GLU A 225 -11.92 24.46 -33.71
C GLU A 225 -12.83 23.23 -33.83
N TYR A 226 -13.72 23.04 -32.86
CA TYR A 226 -14.74 22.00 -32.93
C TYR A 226 -15.73 22.25 -34.07
N ILE A 227 -16.39 21.19 -34.52
CA ILE A 227 -17.45 21.26 -35.51
C ILE A 227 -18.73 20.72 -34.86
N GLU A 228 -19.88 21.38 -35.07
CA GLU A 228 -21.16 20.84 -34.62
C GLU A 228 -21.37 19.42 -35.15
N LYS A 229 -21.87 18.51 -34.30
CA LYS A 229 -21.93 17.08 -34.57
C LYS A 229 -22.62 16.73 -35.89
N THR A 230 -23.81 17.26 -36.14
CA THR A 230 -24.60 16.97 -37.34
C THR A 230 -23.87 17.40 -38.62
N ARG A 231 -23.23 18.58 -38.57
CA ARG A 231 -22.39 19.09 -39.65
C ARG A 231 -21.18 18.19 -39.86
N TYR A 232 -20.45 17.81 -38.81
CA TYR A 232 -19.28 16.94 -38.93
C TYR A 232 -19.65 15.59 -39.56
N TYR A 233 -20.72 14.95 -39.08
CA TYR A 233 -21.21 13.68 -39.60
C TYR A 233 -21.55 13.76 -41.10
N SER A 234 -22.15 14.88 -41.52
CA SER A 234 -22.46 15.13 -42.93
C SER A 234 -21.20 15.33 -43.78
N LEU A 235 -20.17 15.99 -43.23
CA LEU A 235 -18.91 16.28 -43.95
C LEU A 235 -18.11 15.02 -44.27
N ILE A 236 -18.02 14.09 -43.33
CA ILE A 236 -17.25 12.84 -43.50
C ILE A 236 -18.13 11.64 -43.91
N ASN A 237 -19.44 11.87 -44.09
CA ASN A 237 -20.44 10.84 -44.31
C ASN A 237 -20.34 9.72 -43.25
N ALA A 238 -20.35 10.11 -41.98
CA ALA A 238 -20.13 9.23 -40.84
C ALA A 238 -21.30 8.26 -40.63
N ASN A 239 -20.97 6.99 -40.49
CA ASN A 239 -21.86 5.95 -39.97
C ASN A 239 -21.36 5.52 -38.60
N TYR A 240 -22.05 5.98 -37.55
CA TYR A 240 -21.72 5.69 -36.16
C TYR A 240 -21.78 4.18 -35.86
N LYS A 241 -20.75 3.64 -35.21
CA LYS A 241 -20.68 2.25 -34.78
C LYS A 241 -20.61 2.07 -33.27
N GLY A 242 -20.10 3.05 -32.53
CA GLY A 242 -20.07 2.97 -31.10
C GLY A 242 -19.32 4.13 -30.46
N SER A 243 -19.31 4.13 -29.13
CA SER A 243 -18.57 5.11 -28.36
C SER A 243 -18.14 4.55 -27.01
N PHE A 244 -17.09 5.13 -26.45
CA PHE A 244 -16.60 4.76 -25.12
C PHE A 244 -15.95 5.92 -24.40
N ASN A 245 -15.91 5.82 -23.08
CA ASN A 245 -14.99 6.55 -22.21
C ASN A 245 -14.51 5.62 -21.08
N ASP A 246 -14.02 6.15 -19.96
CA ASP A 246 -13.56 5.38 -18.80
C ASP A 246 -14.67 4.64 -18.03
N VAL A 247 -15.94 5.02 -18.25
CA VAL A 247 -17.11 4.49 -17.52
C VAL A 247 -18.04 3.72 -18.45
N ASN A 248 -18.36 4.30 -19.61
CA ASN A 248 -19.40 3.85 -20.51
C ASN A 248 -18.79 3.26 -21.78
N TYR A 249 -19.39 2.18 -22.27
CA TYR A 249 -19.09 1.61 -23.58
C TYR A 249 -20.39 1.22 -24.29
N GLU A 250 -20.51 1.64 -25.54
CA GLU A 250 -21.63 1.35 -26.42
C GLU A 250 -21.10 0.85 -27.78
N PHE A 251 -21.72 -0.22 -28.28
CA PHE A 251 -21.47 -0.74 -29.63
C PHE A 251 -22.81 -1.04 -30.32
N ILE A 252 -22.96 -0.55 -31.54
CA ILE A 252 -24.11 -0.78 -32.41
C ILE A 252 -23.70 -1.78 -33.50
N GLN A 253 -24.40 -2.93 -33.50
CA GLN A 253 -24.21 -4.02 -34.44
C GLN A 253 -24.58 -3.62 -35.88
#